data_AF-A0A8T2BJN9-F1
#
_entry.id   AF-A0A8T2BJN9-F1
#
_cell.length_a   1.000
_cell.length_b   1.000
_cell.length_c   1.000
_cell.angle_alpha   90.00
_cell.angle_beta   90.00
_cell.angle_gamma   90.00
#
_symmetry.space_group_name_H-M   'P 1'
#
loop_
_entity.id
_entity.type
_entity.pdbx_description
1 polymer ?
#
loop_
_entity_poly.entity_id
_entity_poly.type
_entity_poly.pdbx_seq_one_letter_code
_entity_poly.pdbx_strand_id
1 'polypeptide(L)'
;MAAIASLQAVNLTLRRRGTRCGIAEPSGEPAPMGLKTRYDDGLVERVFMGLFARKMDKFGSKKKKETKEKGFWEYDYESFVEVSKRVMQGRSRVQQQEAVREVLLSMLPPGAPQQFRKLFPPTKWAAEFNAALTVPFFHWLVGPSQVIEVEVNGVKQRSGVRIKKCRYLENSGCVGMCVNMCKIPTQDFFTNEFGLPLTMNPNFEDMSCEMIYGQAPPAFEEDVATKQPCLADICSMSNPSSPICPKLEA
;
A
#
# COMPACT_ATOMS: atom_id res chain seq x y z
N MET A 1 -1.40 -50.02 -13.67
CA MET A 1 -1.92 -48.71 -14.14
C MET A 1 -2.54 -47.85 -13.02
N ALA A 2 -2.83 -48.37 -11.81
CA ALA A 2 -3.38 -47.56 -10.71
C ALA A 2 -2.32 -46.99 -9.72
N ALA A 3 -1.05 -47.42 -9.79
CA ALA A 3 -0.02 -47.02 -8.82
C ALA A 3 0.75 -45.74 -9.20
N ILE A 4 0.61 -45.25 -10.44
CA ILE A 4 1.34 -44.07 -10.94
C ILE A 4 0.58 -42.76 -10.66
N ALA A 5 -0.75 -42.83 -10.51
CA ALA A 5 -1.58 -41.67 -10.18
C ALA A 5 -1.38 -41.17 -8.74
N SER A 6 -0.98 -42.04 -7.81
CA SER A 6 -0.80 -41.68 -6.39
C SER A 6 0.50 -40.91 -6.11
N LEU A 7 1.51 -40.99 -6.99
CA LEU A 7 2.78 -40.28 -6.81
C LEU A 7 2.76 -38.84 -7.36
N GLN A 8 1.85 -38.53 -8.29
CA GLN A 8 1.62 -37.14 -8.72
C GLN A 8 0.77 -36.35 -7.72
N ALA A 9 -0.10 -37.01 -6.96
CA ALA A 9 -0.92 -36.37 -5.93
C ALA A 9 -0.16 -36.01 -4.64
N VAL A 10 0.95 -36.70 -4.35
CA VAL A 10 1.76 -36.47 -3.13
C VAL A 10 2.76 -35.31 -3.30
N ASN A 11 3.05 -34.89 -4.53
CA ASN A 11 3.98 -33.77 -4.81
C ASN A 11 3.32 -32.37 -4.80
N LEU A 12 2.01 -32.26 -4.51
CA LEU A 12 1.27 -30.99 -4.46
C LEU A 12 1.05 -30.44 -3.04
N THR A 13 1.60 -31.08 -2.01
CA THR A 13 1.36 -30.69 -0.60
C THR A 13 2.64 -30.51 0.23
N LEU A 14 3.78 -30.22 -0.40
CA LEU A 14 4.84 -29.49 0.29
C LEU A 14 4.60 -27.99 0.10
N ARG A 15 3.60 -27.45 0.81
CA ARG A 15 3.49 -26.02 1.08
C ARG A 15 4.75 -25.65 1.85
N ARG A 16 5.82 -25.26 1.14
CA ARG A 16 6.96 -24.57 1.74
C ARG A 16 6.33 -23.39 2.46
N ARG A 17 6.25 -23.46 3.79
CA ARG A 17 6.02 -22.29 4.64
C ARG A 17 7.17 -21.35 4.33
N GLY A 18 6.95 -20.50 3.33
CA GLY A 18 7.89 -19.48 2.94
C GLY A 18 8.08 -18.57 4.14
N THR A 19 9.31 -18.16 4.38
CA THR A 19 9.66 -17.13 5.38
C THR A 19 9.13 -15.74 5.01
N ARG A 20 8.22 -15.65 4.03
CA ARG A 20 7.81 -14.46 3.33
C ARG A 20 6.31 -14.47 3.11
N CYS A 21 5.66 -13.32 3.23
CA CYS A 21 4.23 -13.16 2.96
C CYS A 21 3.85 -13.80 1.62
N GLY A 22 2.86 -14.68 1.66
CA GLY A 22 2.30 -15.34 0.49
C GLY A 22 0.78 -15.32 0.48
N ILE A 23 0.17 -15.47 -0.69
CA ILE A 23 -1.27 -15.67 -0.82
C ILE A 23 -1.64 -17.03 -0.23
N ALA A 24 -2.65 -17.05 0.63
CA ALA A 24 -3.18 -18.25 1.26
C ALA A 24 -4.35 -18.88 0.50
N GLU A 25 -4.83 -18.23 -0.57
CA GLU A 25 -5.84 -18.79 -1.47
C GLU A 25 -5.33 -20.07 -2.15
N PRO A 26 -6.19 -21.09 -2.36
CA PRO A 26 -5.79 -22.34 -3.01
C PRO A 26 -5.21 -22.16 -4.41
N SER A 27 -5.63 -21.12 -5.12
CA SER A 27 -5.13 -20.78 -6.46
C SER A 27 -3.73 -20.16 -6.46
N GLY A 28 -3.25 -19.65 -5.33
CA GLY A 28 -2.03 -18.84 -5.26
C GLY A 28 -2.16 -17.44 -5.89
N GLU A 29 -3.35 -17.07 -6.35
CA GLU A 29 -3.67 -15.77 -6.95
C GLU A 29 -4.64 -14.99 -6.06
N PRO A 30 -4.71 -13.65 -6.17
CA PRO A 30 -5.65 -12.85 -5.40
C PRO A 30 -7.09 -13.37 -5.52
N ALA A 31 -7.85 -13.24 -4.43
CA ALA A 31 -9.25 -13.64 -4.44
C ALA A 31 -10.03 -12.82 -5.49
N PRO A 32 -11.13 -13.36 -6.05
CA PRO A 32 -11.99 -12.62 -6.97
C PRO A 32 -12.48 -11.29 -6.38
N MET A 33 -12.95 -10.41 -7.26
CA MET A 33 -13.56 -9.14 -6.84
C MET A 33 -14.74 -9.36 -5.89
N GLY A 34 -14.88 -8.48 -4.90
CA GLY A 34 -15.88 -8.60 -3.82
C GLY A 34 -15.47 -9.50 -2.65
N LEU A 35 -14.40 -10.29 -2.78
CA LEU A 35 -13.86 -11.11 -1.69
C LEU A 35 -12.48 -10.60 -1.27
N LYS A 36 -12.22 -10.60 0.05
CA LYS A 36 -10.90 -10.26 0.59
C LYS A 36 -9.92 -11.40 0.36
N THR A 37 -8.75 -11.09 -0.18
CA THR A 37 -7.67 -12.06 -0.40
C THR A 37 -7.05 -12.44 0.94
N ARG A 38 -6.91 -13.74 1.19
CA ARG A 38 -6.22 -14.25 2.38
C ARG A 38 -4.72 -14.29 2.15
N TYR A 39 -3.97 -13.87 3.16
CA TYR A 39 -2.51 -13.86 3.17
C TYR A 39 -1.97 -14.65 4.37
N ASP A 40 -0.82 -15.28 4.19
CA ASP A 40 -0.03 -15.92 5.24
C ASP A 40 1.19 -15.06 5.51
N ASP A 41 1.06 -14.10 6.44
CA ASP A 41 2.14 -13.17 6.81
C ASP A 41 3.19 -13.84 7.70
N GLY A 42 4.44 -13.80 7.26
CA GLY A 42 5.59 -14.27 8.01
C GLY A 42 5.91 -13.39 9.23
N LEU A 43 6.88 -13.84 10.03
CA LEU A 43 7.28 -13.15 11.26
C LEU A 43 7.86 -11.76 10.98
N VAL A 44 8.69 -11.64 9.95
CA VAL A 44 9.36 -10.40 9.55
C VAL A 44 8.33 -9.36 9.09
N GLU A 45 7.29 -9.78 8.38
CA GLU A 45 6.21 -8.90 7.95
C GLU A 45 5.38 -8.42 9.14
N ARG A 46 5.02 -9.31 10.07
CA ARG A 46 4.34 -8.93 11.32
C ARG A 46 5.14 -7.93 12.14
N VAL A 47 6.46 -8.09 12.16
CA VAL A 47 7.41 -7.12 12.73
C VAL A 47 7.25 -5.76 12.05
N PHE A 48 7.37 -5.68 10.73
CA PHE A 48 7.21 -4.39 10.03
C PHE A 48 5.83 -3.77 10.28
N MET A 49 4.75 -4.57 10.21
CA MET A 49 3.39 -4.13 10.52
C MET A 49 3.29 -3.52 11.92
N GLY A 50 3.86 -4.18 12.94
CA GLY A 50 3.90 -3.65 14.30
C GLY A 50 4.68 -2.34 14.42
N LEU A 51 5.78 -2.14 13.68
CA LEU A 51 6.57 -0.89 13.73
C LEU A 51 5.77 0.26 13.17
N PHE A 52 5.23 0.05 11.97
CA PHE A 52 4.41 1.03 11.27
C PHE A 52 3.18 1.38 12.11
N ALA A 53 2.44 0.38 12.59
CA ALA A 53 1.26 0.57 13.42
C ALA A 53 1.59 1.39 14.68
N ARG A 54 2.69 1.08 15.38
CA ARG A 54 3.07 1.83 16.59
C ARG A 54 3.47 3.28 16.29
N LYS A 55 4.08 3.54 15.13
CA LYS A 55 4.40 4.90 14.69
C LYS A 55 3.14 5.67 14.32
N MET A 56 2.22 5.05 13.58
CA MET A 56 0.93 5.65 13.23
C MET A 56 0.04 5.89 14.45
N ASP A 57 0.06 5.02 15.46
CA ASP A 57 -0.80 5.15 16.66
C ASP A 57 -0.43 6.39 17.50
N LYS A 58 0.84 6.87 17.42
CA LYS A 58 1.23 8.16 18.00
C LYS A 58 0.49 9.35 17.38
N PHE A 59 0.04 9.19 16.15
CA PHE A 59 -0.79 10.15 15.44
C PHE A 59 -2.28 9.76 15.51
N GLY A 60 -2.67 8.63 16.06
CA GLY A 60 -4.08 8.29 16.27
C GLY A 60 -4.71 9.12 17.40
N SER A 61 -6.03 9.27 17.38
CA SER A 61 -6.78 9.77 18.56
C SER A 61 -6.50 8.88 19.78
N LYS A 62 -6.21 9.49 20.94
CA LYS A 62 -5.85 8.77 22.18
C LYS A 62 -6.94 7.74 22.53
N LYS A 63 -6.55 6.49 22.74
CA LYS A 63 -7.43 5.45 23.31
C LYS A 63 -7.99 5.91 24.67
N LYS A 64 -9.28 5.63 24.91
CA LYS A 64 -9.73 5.30 26.28
C LYS A 64 -8.97 4.04 26.71
N LYS A 65 -8.38 4.13 27.89
CA LYS A 65 -7.34 3.29 28.48
C LYS A 65 -7.81 1.84 28.77
N GLU A 66 -8.21 1.05 27.77
CA GLU A 66 -8.75 -0.31 28.03
C GLU A 66 -8.28 -1.43 27.09
N THR A 67 -7.41 -1.19 26.10
CA THR A 67 -6.81 -2.31 25.35
C THR A 67 -5.40 -2.55 25.83
N LYS A 68 -5.11 -3.78 26.32
CA LYS A 68 -3.75 -4.30 26.53
C LYS A 68 -2.84 -3.87 25.37
N GLU A 69 -1.65 -3.37 25.68
CA GLU A 69 -0.61 -3.15 24.67
C GLU A 69 -0.34 -4.48 23.97
N LYS A 70 -0.76 -4.59 22.70
CA LYS A 70 -0.46 -5.76 21.88
C LYS A 70 1.06 -5.84 21.69
N GLY A 71 1.60 -7.04 21.85
CA GLY A 71 2.97 -7.33 21.43
C GLY A 71 3.12 -7.01 19.94
N PHE A 72 4.30 -6.57 19.54
CA PHE A 72 4.61 -6.22 18.15
C PHE A 72 4.30 -7.33 17.13
N TRP A 73 4.42 -8.59 17.56
CA TRP A 73 4.16 -9.81 16.79
C TRP A 73 2.67 -10.16 16.69
N GLU A 74 1.82 -9.52 17.50
CA GLU A 74 0.36 -9.72 17.55
C GLU A 74 -0.39 -8.75 16.63
N TYR A 75 0.34 -7.89 15.91
CA TYR A 75 -0.23 -7.05 14.86
C TYR A 75 -0.39 -7.86 13.58
N ASP A 76 -1.65 -7.99 13.16
CA ASP A 76 -2.02 -8.44 11.83
C ASP A 76 -2.34 -7.25 10.92
N TYR A 77 -2.57 -7.55 9.64
CA TYR A 77 -2.84 -6.54 8.64
C TYR A 77 -4.13 -5.75 8.90
N GLU A 78 -5.16 -6.41 9.46
CA GLU A 78 -6.40 -5.73 9.83
C GLU A 78 -6.16 -4.72 10.96
N SER A 79 -5.38 -5.07 11.98
CA SER A 79 -4.96 -4.14 13.03
C SER A 79 -4.23 -2.92 12.47
N PHE A 80 -3.37 -3.11 11.45
CA PHE A 80 -2.70 -2.01 10.75
C PHE A 80 -3.68 -1.08 10.02
N VAL A 81 -4.67 -1.63 9.32
CA VAL A 81 -5.72 -0.85 8.65
C VAL A 81 -6.59 -0.10 9.67
N GLU A 82 -6.92 -0.71 10.80
CA GLU A 82 -7.66 -0.05 11.88
C GLU A 82 -6.89 1.12 12.51
N VAL A 83 -5.57 1.01 12.64
CA VAL A 83 -4.73 2.16 13.05
C VAL A 83 -4.83 3.28 12.02
N SER A 84 -4.79 2.96 10.72
CA SER A 84 -4.95 3.94 9.64
C SER A 84 -6.28 4.68 9.73
N LYS A 85 -7.38 3.96 9.99
CA LYS A 85 -8.71 4.57 10.20
C LYS A 85 -8.70 5.56 11.36
N ARG A 86 -8.05 5.21 12.48
CA ARG A 86 -7.93 6.12 13.65
C ARG A 86 -7.12 7.38 13.33
N VAL A 87 -6.10 7.28 12.48
CA VAL A 87 -5.36 8.47 12.02
C VAL A 87 -6.29 9.41 11.22
N MET A 88 -7.31 8.91 10.53
CA MET A 88 -8.24 9.78 9.78
C MET A 88 -9.35 10.42 10.61
N GLN A 89 -9.59 9.94 11.83
CA GLN A 89 -10.69 10.46 12.67
C GLN A 89 -10.40 11.88 13.14
N GLY A 90 -11.37 12.77 12.97
CA GLY A 90 -11.27 14.16 13.40
C GLY A 90 -10.25 15.03 12.64
N ARG A 91 -9.69 14.53 11.53
CA ARG A 91 -8.72 15.27 10.71
C ARG A 91 -9.31 15.71 9.37
N SER A 92 -8.94 16.92 8.94
CA SER A 92 -9.11 17.36 7.55
C SER A 92 -8.26 16.53 6.60
N ARG A 93 -8.51 16.63 5.31
CA ARG A 93 -7.72 15.94 4.28
C ARG A 93 -6.23 16.25 4.39
N VAL A 94 -5.87 17.53 4.51
CA VAL A 94 -4.46 17.97 4.59
C VAL A 94 -3.79 17.40 5.84
N GLN A 95 -4.47 17.47 6.99
CA GLN A 95 -3.96 16.92 8.25
C GLN A 95 -3.73 15.40 8.20
N GLN A 96 -4.58 14.66 7.46
CA GLN A 96 -4.39 13.22 7.25
C GLN A 96 -3.09 12.95 6.48
N GLN A 97 -2.87 13.70 5.40
CA GLN A 97 -1.71 13.52 4.53
C GLN A 97 -0.41 13.89 5.25
N GLU A 98 -0.40 14.99 5.99
CA GLU A 98 0.73 15.42 6.82
C GLU A 98 1.08 14.39 7.90
N ALA A 99 0.08 13.84 8.62
CA ALA A 99 0.34 12.83 9.64
C ALA A 99 1.02 11.58 9.07
N VAL A 100 0.61 11.14 7.88
CA VAL A 100 1.24 9.98 7.22
C VAL A 100 2.63 10.30 6.72
N ARG A 101 2.83 11.50 6.16
CA ARG A 101 4.15 12.00 5.77
C ARG A 101 5.12 11.98 6.95
N GLU A 102 4.70 12.44 8.13
CA GLU A 102 5.51 12.40 9.34
C GLU A 102 5.80 10.97 9.81
N VAL A 103 4.84 10.05 9.67
CA VAL A 103 5.08 8.62 9.92
C VAL A 103 6.18 8.09 9.00
N LEU A 104 6.09 8.34 7.69
CA LEU A 104 7.09 7.89 6.71
C LEU A 104 8.48 8.46 7.01
N LEU A 105 8.56 9.77 7.30
CA LEU A 105 9.81 10.42 7.70
C LEU A 105 10.41 9.81 8.97
N SER A 106 9.57 9.51 9.96
CA SER A 106 10.06 8.92 11.21
C SER A 106 10.72 7.56 11.00
N MET A 107 10.44 6.86 9.89
CA MET A 107 11.03 5.57 9.54
C MET A 107 12.42 5.66 8.95
N LEU A 108 12.81 6.84 8.48
CA LEU A 108 14.14 7.08 7.99
C LEU A 108 15.11 7.38 9.15
N PRO A 109 16.40 7.02 9.02
CA PRO A 109 17.44 7.51 9.90
C PRO A 109 17.53 9.06 9.85
N PRO A 110 17.96 9.72 10.94
CA PRO A 110 18.18 11.18 10.94
C PRO A 110 19.12 11.63 9.80
N GLY A 111 18.74 12.69 9.09
CA GLY A 111 19.50 13.23 7.95
C GLY A 111 19.41 12.42 6.65
N ALA A 112 18.70 11.29 6.63
CA ALA A 112 18.59 10.48 5.42
C ALA A 112 17.90 11.19 4.23
N PRO A 113 16.85 12.03 4.39
CA PRO A 113 16.22 12.71 3.25
C PRO A 113 17.17 13.58 2.42
N GLN A 114 18.02 14.37 3.09
CA GLN A 114 19.02 15.21 2.42
C GLN A 114 20.08 14.35 1.71
N GLN A 115 20.45 13.23 2.32
CA GLN A 115 21.40 12.28 1.75
C GLN A 115 20.81 11.55 0.55
N PHE A 116 19.53 11.15 0.57
CA PHE A 116 18.88 10.45 -0.54
C PHE A 116 18.81 11.31 -1.80
N ARG A 117 18.41 12.58 -1.67
CA ARG A 117 18.39 13.53 -2.79
C ARG A 117 19.76 13.70 -3.45
N LYS A 118 20.83 13.66 -2.66
CA LYS A 118 22.21 13.79 -3.16
C LYS A 118 22.73 12.48 -3.79
N LEU A 119 22.35 11.33 -3.23
CA LEU A 119 22.85 10.02 -3.62
C LEU A 119 22.05 9.38 -4.77
N PHE A 120 20.78 9.77 -4.96
CA PHE A 120 19.89 9.20 -5.96
C PHE A 120 19.25 10.30 -6.81
N PRO A 121 20.00 10.89 -7.77
CA PRO A 121 19.39 11.79 -8.75
C PRO A 121 18.27 11.06 -9.51
N PRO A 122 17.21 11.77 -9.93
CA PRO A 122 16.04 11.20 -10.61
C PRO A 122 16.40 10.76 -12.04
N THR A 123 17.12 9.65 -12.13
CA THR A 123 17.57 9.02 -13.36
C THR A 123 16.68 7.83 -13.69
N LYS A 124 16.67 7.43 -14.97
CA LYS A 124 16.03 6.18 -15.41
C LYS A 124 16.47 4.99 -14.55
N TRP A 125 17.77 4.87 -14.29
CA TRP A 125 18.30 3.79 -13.46
C TRP A 125 17.73 3.80 -12.04
N ALA A 126 17.66 4.97 -11.39
CA ALA A 126 17.09 5.09 -10.05
C ALA A 126 15.60 4.71 -10.04
N ALA A 127 14.86 5.11 -11.07
CA ALA A 127 13.45 4.76 -11.23
C ALA A 127 13.23 3.25 -11.42
N GLU A 128 14.00 2.61 -12.31
CA GLU A 128 13.95 1.16 -12.55
C GLU A 128 14.38 0.36 -11.31
N PHE A 129 15.42 0.80 -10.61
CA PHE A 129 15.88 0.19 -9.37
C PHE A 129 14.81 0.22 -8.28
N ASN A 130 14.17 1.38 -8.05
CA ASN A 130 13.11 1.51 -7.07
C ASN A 130 11.87 0.67 -7.44
N ALA A 131 11.50 0.60 -8.73
CA ALA A 131 10.44 -0.29 -9.20
C ALA A 131 10.76 -1.77 -8.91
N ALA A 132 11.99 -2.20 -9.21
CA ALA A 132 12.45 -3.56 -8.96
C ALA A 132 12.51 -3.92 -7.47
N LEU A 133 12.87 -2.96 -6.60
CA LEU A 133 12.87 -3.12 -5.15
C LEU A 133 11.47 -3.12 -4.53
N THR A 134 10.54 -2.35 -5.10
CA THR A 134 9.17 -2.20 -4.61
C THR A 134 8.44 -3.53 -4.61
N VAL A 135 8.54 -4.28 -5.71
CA VAL A 135 7.85 -5.57 -5.88
C VAL A 135 8.15 -6.52 -4.73
N PRO A 136 9.42 -6.81 -4.38
CA PRO A 136 9.68 -7.72 -3.30
C PRO A 136 9.49 -7.14 -1.91
N PHE A 137 9.85 -5.87 -1.70
CA PHE A 137 9.87 -5.25 -0.38
C PHE A 137 8.48 -4.92 0.14
N PHE A 138 7.59 -4.42 -0.73
CA PHE A 138 6.23 -4.02 -0.36
C PHE A 138 5.18 -5.09 -0.65
N HIS A 139 5.56 -6.31 -1.05
CA HIS A 139 4.62 -7.41 -1.30
C HIS A 139 3.65 -7.64 -0.14
N TRP A 140 4.14 -7.60 1.11
CA TRP A 140 3.30 -7.77 2.29
C TRP A 140 2.29 -6.63 2.47
N LEU A 141 2.66 -5.41 2.03
CA LEU A 141 1.87 -4.20 2.22
C LEU A 141 0.80 -4.07 1.16
N VAL A 142 1.15 -4.26 -0.12
CA VAL A 142 0.26 -3.98 -1.25
C VAL A 142 -0.23 -5.24 -1.97
N GLY A 143 0.34 -6.41 -1.68
CA GLY A 143 0.01 -7.67 -2.35
C GLY A 143 0.87 -7.94 -3.60
N PRO A 144 0.47 -8.92 -4.43
CA PRO A 144 1.21 -9.31 -5.63
C PRO A 144 1.36 -8.16 -6.62
N SER A 145 2.58 -7.97 -7.09
CA SER A 145 2.92 -6.91 -8.03
C SER A 145 4.02 -7.37 -8.99
N GLN A 146 4.15 -6.67 -10.10
CA GLN A 146 5.16 -6.92 -11.12
C GLN A 146 5.66 -5.62 -11.74
N VAL A 147 6.93 -5.61 -12.15
CA VAL A 147 7.51 -4.50 -12.89
C VAL A 147 7.00 -4.52 -14.33
N ILE A 148 6.49 -3.40 -14.81
CA ILE A 148 6.00 -3.19 -16.18
C ILE A 148 6.84 -2.11 -16.89
N GLU A 149 6.80 -2.12 -18.21
CA GLU A 149 7.35 -1.03 -19.03
C GLU A 149 6.33 0.11 -19.09
N VAL A 150 6.84 1.34 -18.97
CA VAL A 150 6.09 2.58 -19.04
C VAL A 150 6.88 3.59 -19.85
N GLU A 151 6.20 4.61 -20.37
CA GLU A 151 6.84 5.74 -21.02
C GLU A 151 6.75 6.97 -20.11
N VAL A 152 7.90 7.58 -19.81
CA VAL A 152 7.99 8.80 -19.00
C VAL A 152 8.80 9.82 -19.79
N ASN A 153 8.19 10.97 -20.07
CA ASN A 153 8.81 12.05 -20.86
C ASN A 153 9.39 11.56 -22.20
N GLY A 154 8.67 10.69 -22.90
CA GLY A 154 9.10 10.12 -24.19
C GLY A 154 10.16 9.00 -24.09
N VAL A 155 10.55 8.59 -22.87
CA VAL A 155 11.55 7.53 -22.65
C VAL A 155 10.86 6.28 -22.11
N LYS A 156 11.01 5.17 -22.84
CA LYS A 156 10.60 3.84 -22.38
C LYS A 156 11.55 3.32 -21.30
N GLN A 157 10.98 2.87 -20.19
CA GLN A 157 11.73 2.36 -19.03
C GLN A 157 10.91 1.36 -18.22
N ARG A 158 11.58 0.46 -17.51
CA ARG A 158 10.96 -0.53 -16.61
C ARG A 158 10.77 0.01 -15.20
N SER A 159 10.18 1.20 -15.11
CA SER A 159 9.98 1.92 -13.84
C SER A 159 8.53 1.91 -13.34
N GLY A 160 7.63 1.20 -14.03
CA GLY A 160 6.26 0.98 -13.58
C GLY A 160 6.16 -0.27 -12.72
N VAL A 161 5.31 -0.25 -11.70
CA VAL A 161 4.93 -1.40 -10.89
C VAL A 161 3.42 -1.53 -10.95
N ARG A 162 2.94 -2.67 -11.45
CA ARG A 162 1.51 -3.02 -11.43
C ARG A 162 1.23 -3.91 -10.24
N ILE A 163 0.42 -3.45 -9.31
CA ILE A 163 -0.17 -4.24 -8.24
C ILE A 163 -1.44 -4.89 -8.80
N LYS A 164 -1.54 -6.22 -8.75
CA LYS A 164 -2.68 -6.97 -9.32
C LYS A 164 -3.99 -6.66 -8.60
N LYS A 165 -3.95 -6.71 -7.27
CA LYS A 165 -5.05 -6.37 -6.37
C LYS A 165 -4.45 -5.81 -5.08
N CYS A 166 -4.67 -4.54 -4.81
CA CYS A 166 -4.05 -3.81 -3.72
C CYS A 166 -4.65 -4.24 -2.39
N ARG A 167 -3.85 -4.96 -1.59
CA ARG A 167 -4.23 -5.42 -0.25
C ARG A 167 -4.71 -4.28 0.65
N TYR A 168 -4.07 -3.11 0.57
CA TYR A 168 -4.48 -1.96 1.39
C TYR A 168 -5.83 -1.40 0.97
N LEU A 169 -6.04 -1.21 -0.33
CA LEU A 169 -7.32 -0.73 -0.87
C LEU A 169 -8.44 -1.74 -0.58
N GLU A 170 -8.19 -3.03 -0.78
CA GLU A 170 -9.13 -4.11 -0.50
C GLU A 170 -9.53 -4.15 0.99
N ASN A 171 -8.57 -4.07 1.92
CA ASN A 171 -8.87 -4.16 3.35
C ASN A 171 -9.42 -2.85 3.94
N SER A 172 -8.96 -1.70 3.45
CA SER A 172 -9.51 -0.40 3.87
C SER A 172 -10.90 -0.15 3.28
N GLY A 173 -11.16 -0.70 2.10
CA GLY A 173 -12.44 -0.64 1.41
C GLY A 173 -12.88 0.78 1.05
N CYS A 174 -11.96 1.76 0.99
CA CYS A 174 -12.37 3.14 0.82
C CYS A 174 -11.40 4.01 0.02
N VAL A 175 -11.95 4.75 -0.95
CA VAL A 175 -11.23 5.71 -1.79
C VAL A 175 -10.50 6.77 -0.94
N GLY A 176 -11.19 7.36 0.05
CA GLY A 176 -10.59 8.36 0.94
C GLY A 176 -9.37 7.84 1.70
N MET A 177 -9.40 6.57 2.13
CA MET A 177 -8.24 5.93 2.76
C MET A 177 -7.11 5.73 1.75
N CYS A 178 -7.41 5.19 0.57
CA CYS A 178 -6.41 4.99 -0.47
C CYS A 178 -5.71 6.30 -0.87
N VAL A 179 -6.46 7.37 -1.08
CA VAL A 179 -5.91 8.66 -1.52
C VAL A 179 -5.13 9.34 -0.40
N ASN A 180 -5.71 9.49 0.78
CA ASN A 180 -5.10 10.30 1.85
C ASN A 180 -4.09 9.56 2.73
N MET A 181 -4.17 8.22 2.79
CA MET A 181 -3.27 7.42 3.64
C MET A 181 -2.18 6.69 2.86
N CYS A 182 -2.36 6.49 1.56
CA CYS A 182 -1.40 5.77 0.74
C CYS A 182 -0.88 6.67 -0.40
N LYS A 183 -1.73 7.03 -1.36
CA LYS A 183 -1.31 7.70 -2.59
C LYS A 183 -0.63 9.04 -2.37
N ILE A 184 -1.34 10.05 -1.88
CA ILE A 184 -0.81 11.43 -1.82
C ILE A 184 0.42 11.51 -0.91
N PRO A 185 0.42 10.94 0.32
CA PRO A 185 1.61 10.98 1.17
C PRO A 185 2.81 10.24 0.58
N THR A 186 2.59 9.11 -0.11
CA THR A 186 3.69 8.35 -0.73
C THR A 186 4.27 9.10 -1.93
N GLN A 187 3.42 9.67 -2.79
CA GLN A 187 3.87 10.51 -3.91
C GLN A 187 4.67 11.72 -3.41
N ASP A 188 4.18 12.40 -2.37
CA ASP A 188 4.88 13.53 -1.75
C ASP A 188 6.21 13.09 -1.12
N PHE A 189 6.24 12.01 -0.36
CA PHE A 189 7.45 11.50 0.25
C PHE A 189 8.52 11.15 -0.81
N PHE A 190 8.15 10.41 -1.86
CA PHE A 190 9.12 10.05 -2.90
C PHE A 190 9.60 11.28 -3.70
N THR A 191 8.68 12.16 -4.08
CA THR A 191 9.01 13.33 -4.90
C THR A 191 9.77 14.39 -4.10
N ASN A 192 9.28 14.72 -2.91
CA ASN A 192 9.70 15.87 -2.10
C ASN A 192 10.55 15.50 -0.89
N GLU A 193 10.82 14.24 -0.59
CA GLU A 193 11.80 13.86 0.44
C GLU A 193 12.90 12.97 -0.13
N PHE A 194 12.52 11.96 -0.91
CA PHE A 194 13.48 11.05 -1.53
C PHE A 194 14.12 11.63 -2.81
N GLY A 195 13.44 12.56 -3.49
CA GLY A 195 13.94 13.21 -4.72
C GLY A 195 13.71 12.40 -6.00
N LEU A 196 12.86 11.38 -5.96
CA LEU A 196 12.48 10.58 -7.11
C LEU A 196 10.97 10.75 -7.36
N PRO A 197 10.55 11.43 -8.44
CA PRO A 197 9.14 11.59 -8.75
C PRO A 197 8.41 10.24 -8.79
N LEU A 198 7.22 10.19 -8.22
CA LEU A 198 6.37 9.01 -8.21
C LEU A 198 4.93 9.41 -8.46
N THR A 199 4.29 8.75 -9.42
CA THR A 199 2.85 8.81 -9.64
C THR A 199 2.23 7.47 -9.26
N MET A 200 1.09 7.49 -8.56
CA MET A 200 0.34 6.29 -8.21
C MET A 200 -1.07 6.36 -8.78
N ASN A 201 -1.51 5.34 -9.52
CA ASN A 201 -2.81 5.29 -10.16
C ASN A 201 -3.62 4.11 -9.63
N PRO A 202 -4.41 4.28 -8.55
CA PRO A 202 -5.33 3.25 -8.09
C PRO A 202 -6.49 3.10 -9.07
N ASN A 203 -6.93 1.86 -9.29
CA ASN A 203 -8.17 1.55 -9.95
C ASN A 203 -9.16 1.01 -8.90
N PHE A 204 -10.27 1.70 -8.72
CA PHE A 204 -11.26 1.38 -7.70
C PHE A 204 -12.29 0.35 -8.16
N GLU A 205 -12.32 0.01 -9.46
CA GLU A 205 -13.20 -1.01 -10.03
C GLU A 205 -12.63 -2.41 -9.84
N ASP A 206 -11.31 -2.59 -10.01
CA ASP A 206 -10.61 -3.89 -9.90
C ASP A 206 -9.66 -3.98 -8.69
N MET A 207 -9.62 -2.93 -7.86
CA MET A 207 -8.71 -2.75 -6.72
C MET A 207 -7.21 -2.79 -7.09
N SER A 208 -6.83 -2.71 -8.36
CA SER A 208 -5.43 -2.66 -8.77
C SER A 208 -4.81 -1.28 -8.50
N CYS A 209 -3.49 -1.18 -8.61
CA CYS A 209 -2.81 0.11 -8.51
C CYS A 209 -1.51 0.08 -9.32
N GLU A 210 -1.22 1.16 -10.02
CA GLU A 210 0.08 1.40 -10.63
C GLU A 210 0.92 2.34 -9.79
N MET A 211 2.22 2.10 -9.77
CA MET A 211 3.22 3.02 -9.24
C MET A 211 4.24 3.28 -10.36
N ILE A 212 4.41 4.52 -10.76
CA ILE A 212 5.26 4.91 -11.88
C ILE A 212 6.39 5.80 -11.35
N TYR A 213 7.56 5.20 -11.17
CA TYR A 213 8.76 5.92 -10.74
C TYR A 213 9.34 6.73 -11.89
N GLY A 214 9.79 7.94 -11.58
CA GLY A 214 10.28 8.96 -12.52
C GLY A 214 9.18 9.86 -13.08
N GLN A 215 7.90 9.54 -12.89
CA GLN A 215 6.79 10.38 -13.34
C GLN A 215 6.33 11.32 -12.22
N ALA A 216 6.27 12.62 -12.52
CA ALA A 216 5.76 13.62 -11.59
C ALA A 216 4.26 13.41 -11.33
N PRO A 217 3.82 13.39 -10.06
CA PRO A 217 2.41 13.25 -9.74
C PRO A 217 1.62 14.47 -10.24
N PRO A 218 0.35 14.29 -10.66
CA PRO A 218 -0.52 15.41 -10.98
C PRO A 218 -0.84 16.25 -9.75
N ALA A 219 -1.29 17.49 -9.96
CA ALA A 219 -1.89 18.28 -8.90
C ALA A 219 -3.16 17.61 -8.35
N PHE A 220 -3.51 17.89 -7.10
CA PHE A 220 -4.64 17.25 -6.43
C PHE A 220 -5.96 17.46 -7.18
N GLU A 221 -6.18 18.65 -7.72
CA GLU A 221 -7.38 19.05 -8.45
C GLU A 221 -7.46 18.43 -9.86
N GLU A 222 -6.34 17.98 -10.41
CA GLU A 222 -6.24 17.36 -11.74
C GLU A 222 -6.32 15.84 -11.66
N ASP A 223 -5.98 15.28 -10.50
CA ASP A 223 -5.94 13.85 -10.26
C ASP A 223 -7.34 13.20 -10.31
N VAL A 224 -7.52 12.20 -11.15
CA VAL A 224 -8.80 11.49 -11.28
C VAL A 224 -9.19 10.77 -10.00
N ALA A 225 -8.21 10.29 -9.22
CA ALA A 225 -8.47 9.55 -7.98
C ALA A 225 -9.09 10.42 -6.88
N THR A 226 -8.90 11.75 -6.93
CA THR A 226 -9.43 12.69 -5.93
C THR A 226 -10.89 13.07 -6.18
N LYS A 227 -11.43 12.68 -7.34
CA LYS A 227 -12.80 12.99 -7.80
C LYS A 227 -13.74 11.79 -7.69
N GLN A 228 -13.28 10.67 -7.15
CA GLN A 228 -14.04 9.42 -7.10
C GLN A 228 -14.98 9.38 -5.88
N PRO A 229 -16.19 8.81 -6.00
CA PRO A 229 -17.04 8.51 -4.86
C PRO A 229 -16.40 7.43 -3.99
N CYS A 230 -16.79 7.33 -2.70
CA CYS A 230 -16.37 6.17 -1.92
C CYS A 230 -17.06 4.90 -2.46
N LEU A 231 -16.48 3.74 -2.18
CA LEU A 231 -17.08 2.44 -2.49
C LEU A 231 -18.31 2.22 -1.59
N ALA A 232 -19.51 2.41 -2.13
CA ALA A 232 -20.76 2.50 -1.35
C ALA A 232 -21.00 1.27 -0.46
N ASP A 233 -20.79 0.07 -1.00
CA ASP A 233 -21.12 -1.19 -0.34
C ASP A 233 -20.14 -1.61 0.77
N ILE A 234 -18.93 -1.03 0.79
CA ILE A 234 -17.85 -1.48 1.68
C ILE A 234 -17.17 -0.38 2.49
N CYS A 235 -17.23 0.88 2.07
CA CYS A 235 -16.67 1.99 2.83
C CYS A 235 -17.66 2.48 3.89
N SER A 236 -17.29 2.39 5.17
CA SER A 236 -18.10 2.94 6.28
C SER A 236 -18.19 4.48 6.29
N MET A 237 -17.37 5.16 5.51
CA MET A 237 -17.38 6.62 5.32
C MET A 237 -18.11 7.02 4.02
N SER A 238 -18.75 6.08 3.33
CA SER A 238 -19.48 6.38 2.12
C SER A 238 -20.68 7.27 2.41
N ASN A 239 -20.93 8.21 1.51
CA ASN A 239 -22.19 8.93 1.43
C ASN A 239 -22.72 8.70 0.01
N PRO A 240 -23.72 7.81 -0.19
CA PRO A 240 -24.25 7.50 -1.52
C PRO A 240 -24.81 8.71 -2.28
N SER A 241 -25.15 9.79 -1.57
CA SER A 241 -25.63 11.03 -2.17
C SER A 241 -24.50 11.98 -2.59
N SER A 242 -23.25 11.74 -2.19
CA SER A 242 -22.11 12.57 -2.61
C SER A 242 -21.43 11.95 -3.84
N PRO A 243 -21.18 12.74 -4.91
CA PRO A 243 -20.44 12.27 -6.07
C PRO A 243 -18.94 12.06 -5.77
N ILE A 244 -18.44 12.61 -4.66
CA ILE A 244 -17.04 12.55 -4.25
C ILE A 244 -16.98 11.92 -2.85
N CYS A 245 -15.96 11.10 -2.60
CA CYS A 245 -15.77 10.51 -1.29
C CYS A 245 -15.57 11.63 -0.24
N PRO A 246 -16.37 11.72 0.85
CA PRO A 246 -16.35 12.88 1.75
C PRO A 246 -14.98 13.20 2.38
N LYS A 247 -14.08 12.21 2.46
CA LYS A 247 -12.71 12.40 2.96
C LYS A 247 -11.76 13.08 1.96
N LEU A 248 -12.18 13.27 0.72
CA LEU A 248 -11.42 13.97 -0.32
C LEU A 248 -11.81 15.44 -0.43
N GLU A 249 -12.93 15.83 0.18
CA GLU A 249 -13.32 17.21 0.35
C GLU A 249 -12.34 17.91 1.31
N ALA A 250 -12.19 19.22 1.17
CA ALA A 250 -11.18 20.03 1.87
C ALA A 250 -11.36 20.03 3.39
#